data_AF-A0A920JQ48-F1
#
_entry.id   AF-A0A920JQ48-F1
#
_cell.length_a   1.000
_cell.length_b   1.000
_cell.length_c   1.000
_cell.angle_alpha   90.00
_cell.angle_beta   90.00
_cell.angle_gamma   90.00
#
_symmetry.space_group_name_H-M   'P 1'
#
loop_
_entity.id
_entity.type
_entity.pdbx_description
1 polymer ?
#
loop_
_entity_poly.entity_id
_entity_poly.type
_entity_poly.pdbx_seq_one_letter_code
_entity_poly.pdbx_strand_id
1 'polypeptide(L)' 'MIDDGKYCVSILNQIKAAKSALVTVEAQILKKHTQSCIKNSLTDKKALDKKVDELLKLINK' A
#
# COMPACT_ATOMS: atom_id res chain seq x y z
N MET A 1 6.39 24.61 -7.33
CA MET A 1 5.29 24.37 -8.31
C MET A 1 4.14 25.33 -8.10
N ILE A 2 3.54 25.34 -6.91
CA ILE A 2 2.47 26.27 -6.53
C ILE A 2 3.06 27.67 -6.32
N ASP A 3 4.13 27.77 -5.53
CA ASP A 3 4.81 29.05 -5.26
C ASP A 3 5.43 29.67 -6.52
N ASP A 4 5.78 28.83 -7.51
CA ASP A 4 6.29 29.27 -8.81
C ASP A 4 5.18 29.62 -9.82
N GLY A 5 3.90 29.55 -9.41
CA GLY A 5 2.75 29.87 -10.27
C GLY A 5 2.60 28.96 -11.50
N LYS A 6 3.02 27.68 -11.43
CA LYS A 6 2.94 26.76 -12.59
C LYS A 6 1.49 26.48 -12.99
N TYR A 7 1.30 26.19 -14.28
CA TYR A 7 -0.02 25.92 -14.86
C TYR A 7 -0.76 24.77 -14.15
N CYS A 8 -2.04 25.00 -13.82
CA CYS A 8 -2.85 24.10 -12.99
C CYS A 8 -2.89 22.66 -13.51
N VAL A 9 -2.99 22.45 -14.84
CA VAL A 9 -3.01 21.09 -15.42
C VAL A 9 -1.68 20.36 -15.19
N SER A 10 -0.55 21.07 -15.26
CA SER A 10 0.75 20.49 -14.92
C SER A 10 0.83 20.09 -13.45
N ILE A 11 0.24 20.88 -12.56
CA ILE A 11 0.18 20.56 -11.11
C ILE A 11 -0.67 19.30 -10.89
N LEU A 12 -1.85 19.23 -11.50
CA LEU A 12 -2.71 18.05 -11.43
C LEU A 12 -2.02 16.79 -11.96
N ASN A 13 -1.23 16.89 -13.04
CA ASN A 13 -0.48 15.77 -13.57
C ASN A 13 0.61 15.28 -12.60
N GLN A 14 1.31 16.18 -11.91
CA GLN A 14 2.31 15.81 -10.90
C GLN A 14 1.66 15.17 -9.67
N ILE A 15 0.50 15.65 -9.24
CA ILE A 15 -0.27 15.01 -8.16
C ILE A 15 -0.68 13.59 -8.57
N LYS A 16 -1.15 13.39 -9.81
CA LYS A 16 -1.47 12.05 -10.32
C LYS A 16 -0.24 11.14 -10.33
N ALA A 17 0.91 11.65 -10.77
CA ALA A 17 2.16 10.89 -10.77
C ALA A 17 2.57 10.46 -9.35
N ALA A 18 2.50 11.38 -8.37
CA ALA A 18 2.76 11.07 -6.97
C ALA A 18 1.79 10.02 -6.42
N LYS A 19 0.49 10.14 -6.74
CA LYS A 19 -0.53 9.15 -6.36
C LYS A 19 -0.21 7.76 -6.94
N SER A 20 0.15 7.67 -8.22
CA SER A 20 0.53 6.40 -8.85
C SER A 20 1.79 5.78 -8.22
N ALA A 21 2.77 6.61 -7.85
CA ALA A 21 3.96 6.15 -7.13
C ALA A 21 3.58 5.58 -5.75
N LEU A 22 2.71 6.26 -5.01
CA LEU A 22 2.23 5.78 -3.70
C LEU A 22 1.50 4.44 -3.80
N VAL A 23 0.61 4.27 -4.79
CA VAL A 23 -0.07 2.98 -5.05
C VAL A 23 0.94 1.86 -5.32
N THR A 24 2.01 2.16 -6.05
CA THR A 24 3.07 1.17 -6.34
C THR A 24 3.82 0.77 -5.07
N VAL A 25 4.20 1.75 -4.24
CA VAL A 25 4.91 1.49 -2.97
C VAL A 25 4.03 0.71 -2.00
N GLU A 26 2.76 1.07 -1.89
CA GLU A 26 1.76 0.35 -1.08
C GLU A 26 1.67 -1.13 -1.48
N ALA A 27 1.55 -1.43 -2.78
CA ALA A 27 1.50 -2.80 -3.28
C ALA A 27 2.77 -3.60 -2.96
N GLN A 28 3.95 -2.96 -3.01
CA GLN A 28 5.22 -3.61 -2.65
C GLN A 28 5.29 -3.92 -1.14
N ILE A 29 4.86 -2.99 -0.30
CA ILE A 29 4.81 -3.19 1.16
C ILE A 29 3.84 -4.34 1.49
N LEU A 30 2.65 -4.32 0.89
CA LEU A 30 1.64 -5.37 1.09
C LEU A 30 2.20 -6.75 0.69
N LYS A 31 2.80 -6.86 -0.49
CA LYS A 31 3.45 -8.10 -0.95
C LYS A 31 4.47 -8.62 0.06
N LYS A 32 5.37 -7.75 0.55
CA LYS A 32 6.41 -8.12 1.52
C LYS A 32 5.79 -8.55 2.86
N HIS A 33 4.77 -7.84 3.32
CA HIS A 33 4.04 -8.19 4.54
C HIS A 33 3.39 -9.57 4.41
N THR A 34 2.66 -9.85 3.33
CA THR A 34 2.06 -11.16 3.07
C THR A 34 3.12 -12.26 3.05
N GLN A 35 4.24 -12.06 2.33
CA GLN A 35 5.30 -13.06 2.24
C GLN A 35 6.00 -13.35 3.57
N SER A 36 6.20 -12.36 4.43
CA SER A 36 6.90 -12.54 5.70
C SER A 36 5.95 -12.97 6.83
N CYS A 37 4.84 -12.28 6.99
CA CYS A 37 3.94 -12.46 8.14
C CYS A 37 3.07 -13.72 8.01
N ILE A 38 2.59 -14.04 6.80
CA ILE A 38 1.79 -15.26 6.60
C ILE A 38 2.71 -16.49 6.63
N LYS A 39 3.85 -16.47 5.94
CA LYS A 39 4.81 -17.59 5.91
C LYS A 39 5.24 -18.04 7.30
N ASN A 40 5.52 -17.10 8.18
CA ASN A 40 5.92 -17.38 9.57
C ASN A 40 4.77 -17.92 10.43
N SER A 41 3.52 -17.75 10.01
CA SER A 41 2.32 -18.15 10.74
C SER A 41 1.76 -19.50 10.25
N LEU A 42 2.29 -20.08 9.17
CA LEU A 42 1.79 -21.34 8.59
C LEU A 42 1.90 -22.55 9.53
N THR A 43 2.71 -22.47 10.58
CA THR A 43 2.89 -23.55 11.56
C THR A 43 1.82 -23.56 12.66
N ASP A 44 1.02 -22.50 12.80
CA ASP A 44 -0.08 -22.41 13.77
C ASP A 44 -1.33 -21.82 13.10
N LYS A 45 -2.38 -22.65 13.04
CA LYS A 45 -3.66 -22.28 12.42
C LYS A 45 -4.29 -21.03 13.06
N LYS A 46 -4.23 -20.87 14.39
CA LYS A 46 -4.79 -19.69 15.07
C LYS A 46 -3.99 -18.43 14.76
N ALA A 47 -2.66 -18.54 14.70
CA ALA A 47 -1.80 -17.43 14.31
C ALA A 47 -2.02 -17.02 12.85
N LEU A 48 -2.20 -18.00 11.96
CA LEU A 48 -2.55 -17.77 10.56
C LEU A 48 -3.88 -17.04 10.41
N ASP A 49 -4.95 -17.54 11.02
CA ASP A 49 -6.29 -16.93 10.93
C ASP A 49 -6.26 -15.46 11.40
N LYS A 50 -5.59 -15.18 12.53
CA LYS A 50 -5.43 -13.82 13.05
C LYS A 50 -4.69 -12.90 12.07
N LYS A 51 -3.65 -13.41 11.39
CA LYS A 51 -2.86 -12.63 10.42
C LYS A 51 -3.59 -12.41 9.10
N VAL A 52 -4.43 -13.36 8.69
CA VAL A 52 -5.33 -13.19 7.54
C VAL A 52 -6.39 -12.12 7.83
N ASP A 53 -7.01 -12.14 9.02
CA ASP A 53 -7.97 -11.11 9.43
C ASP A 53 -7.36 -9.71 9.48
N GLU A 54 -6.11 -9.58 9.96
CA GLU A 54 -5.36 -8.32 9.94
C GLU A 54 -5.16 -7.81 8.50
N LEU A 55 -4.78 -8.69 7.57
CA LEU A 55 -4.61 -8.36 6.16
C LEU A 55 -5.93 -7.91 5.50
N LEU A 56 -7.03 -8.62 5.76
CA LEU A 56 -8.35 -8.29 5.22
C LEU A 56 -8.85 -6.93 5.71
N LYS A 57 -8.58 -6.56 6.97
CA LYS A 57 -8.90 -5.23 7.51
C LYS A 57 -8.09 -4.11 6.85
N LEU A 58 -6.87 -4.39 6.40
CA LEU A 58 -6.02 -3.42 5.68
C LEU A 58 -6.51 -3.20 4.25
N ILE A 59 -6.96 -4.26 3.56
CA ILE A 59 -7.42 -4.19 2.16
C ILE A 59 -8.82 -3.57 2.05
N ASN A 60 -9.69 -3.78 3.03
CA ASN A 60 -11.07 -3.27 3.02
C ASN A 60 -11.20 -1.81 3.53
N LYS A 61 -10.11 -1.05 3.55
CA LYS A 61 -10.07 0.37 3.93
C LYS A 61 -9.96 1.25 2.70
#